data_AF-Q0AWS9-F1
#
_entry.id   AF-Q0AWS9-F1
#
_cell.length_a   1.000
_cell.length_b   1.000
_cell.length_c   1.000
_cell.angle_alpha   90.00
_cell.angle_beta   90.00
_cell.angle_gamma   90.00
#
_symmetry.space_group_name_H-M   'P 1'
#
loop_
_entity.id
_entity.type
_entity.pdbx_description
1 polymer ?
#
loop_
_entity_poly.entity_id
_entity_poly.type
_entity_poly.pdbx_seq_one_letter_code
_entity_poly.pdbx_strand_id
1 'polypeptide(L)'
;MMLTVKIPALGLAEADFCGSCHLMDEQVSSYLHSPHRNVANCGDCHDPHALVTGSAYAAYSGARDVYRVVTNSAPLEIRTTNLSKKILQENCMRCHGDLMGDIADTSHNGGDYCFHCHQEIVHER
;
A
#
# COMPACT_ATOMS: atom_id res chain seq x y z
N MET A 1 -11.84 -0.70 23.03
CA MET A 1 -10.81 -1.50 22.34
C MET A 1 -11.40 -2.30 21.16
N MET A 2 -12.34 -1.71 20.41
CA MET A 2 -13.11 -2.36 19.32
C MET A 2 -13.01 -1.61 17.99
N LEU A 3 -12.30 -0.48 17.93
CA LEU A 3 -12.11 0.33 16.72
C LEU A 3 -10.80 0.00 15.98
N THR A 4 -10.14 -1.10 16.33
CA THR A 4 -8.75 -1.37 15.92
C THR A 4 -8.59 -2.75 15.27
N VAL A 5 -9.63 -3.28 14.64
CA VAL A 5 -9.55 -4.52 13.87
C VAL A 5 -9.90 -4.20 12.42
N LYS A 6 -9.02 -4.59 11.49
CA LYS A 6 -9.31 -4.67 10.06
C LYS A 6 -10.51 -5.61 9.89
N ILE A 7 -11.68 -5.04 9.70
CA ILE A 7 -12.91 -5.78 9.41
C ILE A 7 -13.09 -5.70 7.89
N PRO A 8 -12.89 -6.79 7.15
CA PRO A 8 -13.02 -6.79 5.69
C PRO A 8 -14.37 -6.27 5.20
N ALA A 9 -15.43 -6.50 5.98
CA ALA A 9 -16.79 -6.03 5.67
C ALA A 9 -16.93 -4.50 5.61
N LEU A 10 -15.96 -3.72 6.11
CA LEU A 10 -15.98 -2.26 6.02
C LEU A 10 -15.36 -1.71 4.72
N GLY A 11 -14.72 -2.55 3.89
CA GLY A 11 -14.18 -2.14 2.59
C GLY A 11 -13.08 -1.07 2.65
N LEU A 12 -12.48 -0.81 3.81
CA LEU A 12 -11.50 0.27 4.02
C LEU A 12 -10.16 0.07 3.29
N ALA A 13 -9.97 -1.08 2.67
CA ALA A 13 -8.78 -1.44 1.89
C ALA A 13 -9.06 -1.47 0.37
N GLU A 14 -10.31 -1.22 -0.04
CA GLU A 14 -10.74 -1.32 -1.43
C GLU A 14 -10.51 -0.01 -2.20
N ALA A 15 -10.32 -0.14 -3.51
CA ALA A 15 -10.10 1.00 -4.40
C ALA A 15 -11.26 2.03 -4.34
N ASP A 16 -12.50 1.57 -4.21
CA ASP A 16 -13.68 2.44 -4.08
C ASP A 16 -13.60 3.34 -2.84
N PHE A 17 -13.06 2.82 -1.73
CA PHE A 17 -12.86 3.60 -0.52
C PHE A 17 -11.70 4.59 -0.68
N CYS A 18 -10.55 4.13 -1.18
CA CYS A 18 -9.39 4.98 -1.39
C CYS A 18 -9.65 6.10 -2.42
N GLY A 19 -10.46 5.82 -3.45
CA GLY A 19 -10.88 6.76 -4.49
C GLY A 19 -12.00 7.71 -4.09
N SER A 20 -12.47 7.68 -2.84
CA SER A 20 -13.42 8.67 -2.32
C SER A 20 -12.81 10.08 -2.20
N CYS A 21 -11.47 10.18 -2.21
CA CYS A 21 -10.73 11.43 -2.21
C CYS A 21 -10.07 11.65 -3.57
N HIS A 22 -10.35 12.77 -4.23
CA HIS A 22 -9.80 13.10 -5.54
C HIS A 22 -8.25 13.10 -5.63
N LEU A 23 -7.57 13.30 -4.49
CA LEU A 23 -6.11 13.22 -4.40
C LEU A 23 -5.56 11.82 -4.71
N MET A 24 -6.42 10.79 -4.69
CA MET A 24 -6.08 9.40 -4.99
C MET A 24 -6.56 8.96 -6.38
N ASP A 25 -7.18 9.84 -7.18
CA ASP A 25 -7.79 9.47 -8.47
C ASP A 25 -6.76 8.81 -9.41
N GLU A 26 -5.56 9.36 -9.49
CA GLU A 26 -4.46 8.83 -10.31
C GLU A 26 -3.98 7.47 -9.80
N GLN A 27 -3.80 7.31 -8.48
CA GLN A 27 -3.34 6.07 -7.88
C GLN A 27 -4.37 4.96 -8.04
N VAL A 28 -5.66 5.28 -7.94
CA VAL A 28 -6.76 4.35 -8.18
C VAL A 28 -6.87 4.00 -9.66
N SER A 29 -6.81 5.00 -10.55
CA SER A 29 -6.88 4.79 -12.00
C SER A 29 -5.75 3.87 -12.49
N SER A 30 -4.50 4.16 -12.10
CA SER A 30 -3.35 3.32 -12.46
C SER A 30 -3.46 1.91 -11.88
N TYR A 31 -3.90 1.77 -10.63
CA TYR A 31 -4.18 0.45 -10.04
C TYR A 31 -5.22 -0.33 -10.85
N LEU A 32 -6.31 0.30 -11.28
CA LEU A 32 -7.36 -0.33 -12.09
C LEU A 32 -6.88 -0.73 -13.49
N HIS A 33 -5.76 -0.19 -13.99
CA HIS A 33 -5.13 -0.60 -15.24
C HIS A 33 -3.96 -1.57 -15.02
N SER A 34 -3.62 -1.88 -13.77
CA SER A 34 -2.52 -2.77 -13.42
C SER A 34 -2.89 -4.26 -13.49
N PRO A 35 -1.89 -5.16 -13.59
CA PRO A 35 -2.10 -6.60 -13.41
C PRO A 35 -2.61 -6.97 -12.01
N HIS A 36 -2.31 -6.15 -10.98
CA HIS A 36 -2.63 -6.45 -9.59
C HIS A 36 -4.11 -6.27 -9.24
N ARG A 37 -4.88 -5.52 -10.04
CA ARG A 37 -6.30 -5.25 -9.78
C ARG A 37 -7.17 -6.50 -9.61
N ASN A 38 -6.77 -7.61 -10.23
CA ASN A 38 -7.56 -8.84 -10.25
C ASN A 38 -7.22 -9.78 -9.09
N VAL A 39 -6.15 -9.52 -8.35
CA VAL A 39 -5.58 -10.45 -7.36
C VAL A 39 -5.27 -9.80 -6.01
N ALA A 40 -5.29 -8.48 -5.92
CA ALA A 40 -4.97 -7.71 -4.72
C ALA A 40 -5.79 -6.43 -4.67
N ASN A 41 -6.13 -5.94 -3.47
CA ASN A 41 -6.67 -4.60 -3.23
C ASN A 41 -5.58 -3.61 -2.77
N CYS A 42 -5.97 -2.38 -2.42
CA CYS A 42 -5.01 -1.36 -1.99
C CYS A 42 -4.30 -1.78 -0.69
N GLY A 43 -5.05 -2.33 0.26
CA GLY A 43 -4.51 -2.77 1.55
C GLY A 43 -3.56 -3.97 1.45
N ASP A 44 -3.73 -4.84 0.44
CA ASP A 44 -2.82 -5.97 0.18
C ASP A 44 -1.38 -5.55 -0.12
N CYS A 45 -1.19 -4.31 -0.58
CA CYS A 45 0.12 -3.71 -0.81
C CYS A 45 0.48 -2.68 0.26
N HIS A 46 -0.45 -1.82 0.65
CA HIS A 46 -0.16 -0.64 1.47
C HIS A 46 -0.22 -0.86 2.98
N ASP A 47 -0.78 -1.98 3.46
CA ASP A 47 -0.91 -2.25 4.89
C ASP A 47 -0.20 -3.54 5.33
N PRO A 48 0.25 -3.62 6.59
CA PRO A 48 0.63 -4.88 7.19
C PRO A 48 -0.56 -5.86 7.27
N HIS A 49 -0.27 -7.15 7.14
CA HIS A 49 -1.29 -8.22 7.15
C HIS A 49 -1.56 -8.81 8.53
N ALA A 50 -0.70 -8.55 9.52
CA ALA A 50 -0.95 -8.97 10.89
C ALA A 50 -2.11 -8.15 11.50
N LEU A 51 -3.00 -8.82 12.22
CA LEU A 51 -4.28 -8.25 12.65
C LEU A 51 -4.12 -6.92 13.43
N VAL A 52 -3.26 -6.90 14.44
CA VAL A 52 -3.10 -5.73 15.31
C VAL A 52 -2.28 -4.63 14.62
N THR A 53 -1.13 -4.96 14.05
CA THR A 53 -0.23 -3.97 13.44
C THR A 53 -0.83 -3.41 12.14
N GLY A 54 -1.50 -4.23 11.35
CA GLY A 54 -2.22 -3.81 10.15
C GLY A 54 -3.33 -2.83 10.46
N SER A 55 -4.11 -3.11 11.51
CA SER A 55 -5.18 -2.20 11.93
C SER A 55 -4.67 -0.89 12.51
N ALA A 56 -3.61 -0.95 13.33
CA ALA A 56 -2.98 0.25 13.88
C ALA A 56 -2.37 1.12 12.78
N TYR A 57 -1.74 0.50 11.78
CA TYR A 57 -1.16 1.20 10.64
C TYR A 57 -2.23 1.85 9.77
N ALA A 58 -3.28 1.12 9.40
CA ALA A 58 -4.40 1.65 8.60
C ALA A 58 -5.08 2.85 9.29
N ALA A 59 -5.28 2.78 10.61
CA ALA A 59 -5.81 3.90 11.38
C ALA A 59 -4.86 5.11 11.38
N TYR A 60 -3.55 4.87 11.54
CA TYR A 60 -2.53 5.92 11.53
C TYR A 60 -2.39 6.59 10.15
N SER A 61 -2.29 5.81 9.07
CA SER A 61 -2.17 6.32 7.70
C SER A 61 -3.43 7.07 7.29
N GLY A 62 -4.61 6.46 7.50
CA GLY A 62 -5.90 7.08 7.19
C GLY A 62 -6.12 8.39 7.93
N ALA A 63 -5.85 8.45 9.25
CA ALA A 63 -5.98 9.68 10.02
C ALA A 63 -5.03 10.80 9.54
N ARG A 64 -3.79 10.43 9.19
CA ARG A 64 -2.81 11.38 8.62
C ARG A 64 -3.27 11.92 7.27
N ASP A 65 -3.82 11.06 6.42
CA ASP A 65 -4.22 11.45 5.07
C ASP A 65 -5.50 12.31 5.12
N VAL A 66 -6.49 11.97 5.96
CA VAL A 66 -7.65 12.83 6.24
C VAL A 66 -7.22 14.19 6.79
N TYR A 67 -6.29 14.23 7.75
CA TYR A 67 -5.76 15.49 8.28
C TYR A 67 -5.17 16.37 7.16
N ARG A 68 -4.39 15.78 6.24
CA ARG A 68 -3.79 16.51 5.12
C ARG A 68 -4.82 17.06 4.14
N VAL A 69 -5.85 16.28 3.83
CA VAL A 69 -6.96 16.71 2.98
C VAL A 69 -7.71 17.88 3.64
N VAL A 70 -8.14 17.71 4.89
CA VAL A 70 -8.96 18.71 5.62
C VAL A 70 -8.21 20.02 5.87
N THR A 71 -6.91 19.95 6.11
CA THR A 71 -6.08 21.14 6.34
C THR A 71 -5.47 21.72 5.06
N ASN A 72 -5.78 21.14 3.89
CA ASN A 72 -5.19 21.50 2.60
C ASN A 72 -3.64 21.54 2.66
N SER A 73 -3.05 20.56 3.33
CA SER A 73 -1.60 20.42 3.53
C SER A 73 -1.02 19.18 2.84
N ALA A 74 -1.79 18.58 1.93
CA ALA A 74 -1.31 17.51 1.07
C ALA A 74 -0.16 18.01 0.17
N PRO A 75 0.89 17.20 -0.05
CA PRO A 75 1.99 17.59 -0.93
C PRO A 75 1.52 17.60 -2.39
N LEU A 76 2.19 18.41 -3.23
CA LEU A 76 1.98 18.41 -4.68
C LEU A 76 2.29 17.05 -5.32
N GLU A 77 3.30 16.36 -4.80
CA GLU A 77 3.70 15.03 -5.24
C GLU A 77 3.56 14.04 -4.08
N ILE A 78 2.77 12.99 -4.27
CA ILE A 78 2.51 11.99 -3.24
C ILE A 78 3.61 10.94 -3.29
N ARG A 79 4.41 10.88 -2.21
CA ARG A 79 5.51 9.92 -2.07
C ARG A 79 5.34 9.02 -0.85
N THR A 80 5.75 7.77 -1.01
CA THR A 80 5.75 6.80 0.08
C THR A 80 6.81 7.15 1.13
N THR A 81 6.44 7.01 2.41
CA THR A 81 7.38 7.16 3.52
C THR A 81 8.31 5.95 3.59
N ASN A 82 9.44 6.07 4.31
CA ASN A 82 10.35 4.93 4.52
C ASN A 82 9.65 3.73 5.18
N LEU A 83 8.67 3.97 6.06
CA LEU A 83 7.87 2.91 6.67
C LEU A 83 6.96 2.24 5.63
N SER A 84 6.26 3.04 4.80
CA SER A 84 5.41 2.49 3.74
C SER A 84 6.21 1.67 2.72
N LYS A 85 7.44 2.11 2.38
CA LYS A 85 8.35 1.34 1.51
C LYS A 85 8.69 -0.04 2.05
N LYS A 86 8.91 -0.17 3.36
CA LYS A 86 9.15 -1.47 4.02
C LYS A 86 7.92 -2.37 3.95
N ILE A 87 6.75 -1.82 4.25
CA ILE A 87 5.47 -2.54 4.17
C ILE A 87 5.21 -3.03 2.74
N LEU A 88 5.41 -2.15 1.74
CA LEU A 88 5.30 -2.53 0.33
C LEU A 88 6.24 -3.69 -0.01
N GLN A 89 7.51 -3.61 0.37
CA GLN A 89 8.48 -4.68 0.12
C GLN A 89 8.07 -5.99 0.79
N GLU A 90 7.67 -5.96 2.06
CA GLU A 90 7.19 -7.14 2.79
C GLU A 90 5.98 -7.76 2.10
N ASN A 91 5.07 -6.94 1.58
CA ASN A 91 3.88 -7.40 0.88
C ASN A 91 4.17 -7.92 -0.54
N CYS A 92 5.16 -7.37 -1.25
CA CYS A 92 5.68 -7.99 -2.47
C CYS A 92 6.16 -9.42 -2.16
N MET A 93 6.98 -9.57 -1.12
CA MET A 93 7.53 -10.87 -0.73
C MET A 93 6.50 -11.82 -0.13
N ARG A 94 5.40 -11.33 0.44
CA ARG A 94 4.29 -12.17 0.91
C ARG A 94 3.67 -12.99 -0.22
N CYS A 95 3.57 -12.42 -1.42
CA CYS A 95 2.97 -13.10 -2.58
C CYS A 95 4.02 -13.69 -3.55
N HIS A 96 5.19 -13.06 -3.67
CA HIS A 96 6.25 -13.46 -4.60
C HIS A 96 7.44 -14.16 -3.94
N GLY A 97 7.44 -14.31 -2.61
CA GLY A 97 8.57 -14.84 -1.85
C GLY A 97 8.94 -16.27 -2.21
N ASP A 98 7.96 -17.12 -2.50
CA ASP A 98 8.21 -18.51 -2.92
C ASP A 98 8.98 -18.56 -4.24
N LEU A 99 8.68 -17.66 -5.19
CA LEU A 99 9.41 -17.55 -6.46
C LEU A 99 10.80 -16.94 -6.25
N MET A 100 10.89 -15.93 -5.38
CA MET A 100 12.13 -15.17 -5.17
C MET A 100 13.14 -15.88 -4.28
N GLY A 101 12.69 -16.81 -3.41
CA GLY A 101 13.54 -17.56 -2.49
C GLY A 101 14.66 -18.34 -3.18
N ASP A 102 14.46 -18.73 -4.44
CA ASP A 102 15.45 -19.44 -5.25
C ASP A 102 16.33 -18.53 -6.13
N ILE A 103 15.97 -17.25 -6.26
CA ILE A 103 16.57 -16.32 -7.25
C ILE A 103 17.51 -15.32 -6.57
N ALA A 104 17.05 -14.62 -5.53
CA ALA A 104 17.83 -13.58 -4.87
C ALA A 104 17.22 -13.15 -3.53
N ASP A 105 18.08 -12.75 -2.60
CA ASP A 105 17.69 -12.04 -1.40
C ASP A 105 17.48 -10.54 -1.71
N THR A 106 16.24 -10.16 -2.05
CA THR A 106 15.90 -8.76 -2.38
C THR A 106 15.63 -7.90 -1.16
N SER A 107 15.62 -8.47 0.05
CA SER A 107 15.24 -7.75 1.29
C SER A 107 16.29 -7.74 2.39
N HIS A 108 17.21 -8.70 2.41
CA HIS A 108 18.33 -8.77 3.35
C HIS A 108 19.68 -8.65 2.61
N ASN A 109 20.69 -8.08 3.30
CA ASN A 109 22.10 -8.00 2.84
C ASN A 109 22.40 -7.23 1.52
N GLY A 110 21.63 -6.19 1.19
CA GLY A 110 21.99 -5.26 0.11
C GLY A 110 21.23 -5.44 -1.20
N GLY A 111 20.15 -6.24 -1.20
CA GLY A 111 19.16 -6.24 -2.28
C GLY A 111 18.37 -4.93 -2.35
N ASP A 112 17.95 -4.57 -3.57
CA ASP A 112 17.07 -3.43 -3.83
C ASP A 112 15.59 -3.80 -3.65
N TYR A 113 14.76 -2.82 -3.28
CA TYR A 113 13.31 -3.02 -3.24
C TYR A 113 12.77 -3.43 -4.61
N CYS A 114 11.75 -4.30 -4.64
CA CYS A 114 11.15 -4.80 -5.88
C CYS A 114 10.74 -3.65 -6.81
N PHE A 115 10.13 -2.61 -6.24
CA PHE A 115 9.66 -1.41 -6.95
C PHE A 115 10.80 -0.42 -7.34
N HIS A 116 12.07 -0.75 -7.08
CA HIS A 116 13.20 -0.04 -7.68
C HIS A 116 13.36 -0.42 -9.16
N CYS A 117 13.16 -1.70 -9.52
CA CYS A 117 13.13 -2.12 -10.93
C CYS A 117 11.70 -2.13 -11.48
N HIS A 118 10.73 -2.57 -10.67
CA HIS A 118 9.32 -2.70 -11.06
C HIS A 118 8.53 -1.40 -10.78
N GLN A 119 8.97 -0.30 -11.37
CA GLN A 119 8.55 1.05 -11.00
C GLN A 119 7.11 1.39 -11.40
N GLU A 120 6.60 0.80 -12.49
CA GLU A 120 5.35 1.19 -13.15
C GLU A 120 4.30 0.06 -13.15
N ILE A 121 4.46 -0.94 -12.27
CA ILE A 121 3.55 -2.10 -12.28
C ILE A 121 2.14 -1.72 -11.83
N VAL A 122 2.00 -0.86 -10.81
CA VAL A 122 0.71 -0.52 -10.19
C VAL A 122 0.39 0.96 -10.30
N HIS A 123 1.40 1.83 -10.11
CA HIS A 123 1.26 3.27 -10.19
C HIS A 123 2.20 3.81 -11.26
N GLU A 124 1.75 4.79 -12.04
CA GLU A 124 2.56 5.52 -13.00
C GLU A 124 3.46 6.54 -12.25
N ARG A 125 4.50 7.05 -12.92
CA ARG A 125 5.45 8.04 -12.37
C ARG A 125 5.24 9.43 -12.93
#